data_AF-A0A067XSC2-F1
#
_entry.id   AF-A0A067XSC2-F1
#
_cell.length_a   1.000
_cell.length_b   1.000
_cell.length_c   1.000
_cell.angle_alpha   90.00
_cell.angle_beta   90.00
_cell.angle_gamma   90.00
#
_symmetry.space_group_name_H-M   'P 1'
#
loop_
_entity.id
_entity.type
_entity.pdbx_description
1 polymer ?
#
loop_
_entity_poly.entity_id
_entity_poly.type
_entity_poly.pdbx_seq_one_letter_code
_entity_poly.pdbx_strand_id
1 'polypeptide(L)' 'SIAVHNGHKHIPVFIREDMIGHKLGEFSKTRQFRSHRKKDRKKKRGGGR' A
#
# COMPACT_ATOMS: atom_id res chain seq x y z
N SER A 1 8.95 2.84 -11.37
CA SER A 1 8.42 2.55 -10.02
C SER A 1 9.47 2.93 -9.00
N ILE A 2 9.07 3.55 -7.88
CA ILE A 2 9.98 3.98 -6.81
C ILE A 2 9.83 3.05 -5.61
N ALA A 3 10.94 2.58 -5.05
CA ALA A 3 10.94 1.66 -3.92
C ALA A 3 10.98 2.42 -2.59
N VAL A 4 9.81 2.72 -2.00
CA VAL A 4 9.69 3.53 -0.79
C VAL A 4 9.82 2.68 0.47
N HIS A 5 10.77 3.00 1.35
CA HIS A 5 10.97 2.26 2.61
C HIS A 5 9.86 2.56 3.62
N ASN A 6 9.26 1.52 4.21
CA ASN A 6 8.16 1.65 5.18
C ASN A 6 8.56 1.39 6.64
N GLY A 7 9.87 1.34 6.92
CA GLY A 7 10.42 0.99 8.24
C GLY A 7 10.74 -0.51 8.41
N HIS A 8 10.35 -1.36 7.46
CA HIS A 8 10.69 -2.78 7.47
C HIS A 8 11.19 -3.27 6.10
N LYS A 9 10.58 -2.80 5.01
CA LYS A 9 10.96 -3.15 3.64
C LYS A 9 10.69 -2.02 2.66
N HIS A 10 11.23 -2.14 1.46
CA HIS A 10 10.87 -1.26 0.35
C HIS A 10 9.60 -1.75 -0.35
N ILE A 11 8.63 -0.84 -0.50
CA ILE A 11 7.38 -1.08 -1.23
C ILE A 11 7.49 -0.40 -2.60
N PRO A 12 7.31 -1.13 -3.71
CA PRO A 12 7.29 -0.52 -5.03
C PRO A 12 6.01 0.30 -5.22
N VAL A 13 6.17 1.59 -5.47
CA VAL A 13 5.08 2.53 -5.76
C VAL A 13 5.19 2.96 -7.22
N PHE A 14 4.10 2.81 -7.96
CA PHE A 14 3.96 3.36 -9.31
C PHE A 14 3.33 4.74 -9.21
N ILE A 15 4.01 5.77 -9.74
CA ILE A 15 3.59 7.16 -9.62
C ILE A 15 2.58 7.49 -10.72
N ARG A 16 1.53 8.23 -10.36
CA ARG A 16 0.49 8.76 -11.24
C ARG A 16 0.35 10.27 -11.01
N GLU A 17 -0.35 10.96 -11.92
CA GLU A 17 -0.49 12.42 -11.90
C GLU A 17 -1.22 12.93 -10.65
N ASP A 18 -2.20 12.18 -10.15
CA ASP A 18 -2.94 12.49 -8.91
C ASP A 18 -2.07 12.44 -7.64
N MET A 19 -0.84 11.95 -7.74
CA MET A 19 0.12 11.86 -6.63
C MET A 19 1.09 13.06 -6.59
N ILE A 20 1.06 13.95 -7.59
CA ILE A 20 1.93 15.14 -7.63
C ILE A 20 1.50 16.10 -6.51
N GLY A 21 2.48 16.57 -5.73
CA GLY A 21 2.25 17.42 -4.55
C GLY A 21 2.09 16.66 -3.23
N HIS A 22 1.97 15.32 -3.26
CA HIS A 22 1.92 14.47 -2.08
C HIS A 22 3.30 13.98 -1.66
N LYS A 23 3.42 13.52 -0.40
CA LYS A 23 4.66 12.91 0.11
C LYS A 23 4.68 11.41 -0.17
N LEU A 24 5.85 10.88 -0.54
CA LEU A 24 6.04 9.46 -0.84
C LEU A 24 5.63 8.53 0.33
N GLY A 25 5.81 8.97 1.58
CA GLY A 25 5.42 8.21 2.76
C GLY A 25 3.91 7.95 2.90
N GLU A 26 3.06 8.78 2.29
CA GLU A 26 1.61 8.61 2.31
C GLU A 26 1.16 7.33 1.57
N PHE A 27 1.97 6.90 0.61
CA PHE A 27 1.72 5.71 -0.20
C PHE A 27 2.41 4.45 0.37
N SER A 28 3.14 4.56 1.48
CA SER A 28 3.91 3.46 2.09
C SER A 28 3.62 3.32 3.59
N LYS A 29 2.56 2.56 3.93
CA LYS A 29 2.12 2.38 5.33
C LYS A 29 3.19 1.67 6.18
N THR A 30 3.44 2.23 7.37
CA THR A 30 4.49 1.77 8.29
C THR A 30 4.02 0.69 9.28
N ARG A 31 2.73 0.63 9.60
CA ARG A 31 2.14 -0.37 10.53
C ARG A 31 1.06 -1.20 9.85
N GLN A 32 1.11 -2.51 10.05
CA GLN A 32 0.03 -3.41 9.64
C GLN A 32 -1.00 -3.52 10.77
N PHE A 33 -2.14 -2.84 10.61
CA PHE A 33 -3.25 -3.00 11.54
C PHE A 33 -3.91 -4.38 11.38
N ARG A 34 -3.85 -5.19 12.44
CA ARG A 34 -4.55 -6.48 12.54
C ARG A 34 -5.83 -6.21 13.36
N SER A 35 -6.96 -6.18 12.66
CA SER A 35 -8.31 -5.90 13.19
C SER A 35 -8.58 -6.52 14.57
N HIS A 36 -9.31 -5.79 15.42
CA HIS A 36 -9.84 -6.32 16.69
C HIS A 36 -11.16 -7.12 16.52
N ARG A 37 -11.81 -7.10 15.34
CA ARG A 37 -13.04 -7.85 15.02
C ARG A 37 -12.80 -8.94 13.97
N LYS A 38 -13.57 -10.05 14.07
CA LYS A 38 -13.55 -11.20 13.13
C LYS A 38 -13.79 -10.72 11.69
N LYS A 39 -12.99 -11.26 10.77
CA LYS A 39 -12.76 -10.79 9.40
C LYS A 39 -13.98 -11.01 8.48
N ASP A 40 -14.55 -9.90 8.00
CA ASP A 40 -15.16 -9.83 6.66
C ASP A 40 -14.35 -8.83 5.81
N ARG A 41 -13.12 -9.21 5.45
CA ARG A 41 -12.39 -8.52 4.37
C ARG A 41 -12.13 -9.51 3.25
N LYS A 42 -13.14 -9.64 2.40
CA LYS A 42 -13.05 -10.25 1.07
C LYS A 42 -11.94 -9.56 0.29
N LYS A 43 -10.77 -10.19 0.18
CA LYS A 43 -9.77 -9.82 -0.85
C LYS A 43 -10.37 -10.20 -2.20
N LYS A 44 -10.99 -9.24 -2.89
CA LYS A 44 -11.31 -9.37 -4.32
C LYS A 44 -10.27 -8.59 -5.13
N ARG A 45 -9.60 -9.34 -6.02
CA ARG A 45 -8.91 -9.01 -7.28
C ARG A 45 -7.49 -9.62 -7.30
N GLY A 46 -7.11 -10.45 -8.27
CA GLY A 46 -7.67 -10.70 -9.60
C GLY A 46 -7.60 -12.17 -10.03
N GLY A 47 -8.64 -12.58 -10.77
CA GLY A 47 -8.51 -13.59 -11.80
C GLY A 47 -8.06 -12.91 -13.10
N GLY A 48 -7.30 -13.64 -13.90
CA GLY A 48 -6.82 -13.22 -15.21
C GLY A 48 -5.60 -14.04 -15.59
N ARG A 49 -5.86 -15.27 -16.06
CA ARG A 49 -4.93 -16.29 -16.61
C ARG A 49 -3.68 -16.59 -15.78
#